data_AF-A0A7C4ZW87-F1
#
_entry.id   AF-A0A7C4ZW87-F1
#
_cell.length_a   1.000
_cell.length_b   1.000
_cell.length_c   1.000
_cell.angle_alpha   90.00
_cell.angle_beta   90.00
_cell.angle_gamma   90.00
#
_symmetry.space_group_name_H-M   'P 1'
#
loop_
_entity.id
_entity.type
_entity.pdbx_description
1 polymer ?
#
loop_
_entity_poly.entity_id
_entity_poly.type
_entity_poly.pdbx_seq_one_letter_code
_entity_poly.pdbx_strand_id
1 'polypeptide(L)'
;MPTKQKKRDFLIAIVFLQLMVYFTVFFDIPIARQLLGFFYFTFLPGFVILKLLKLDEFGWAETVLFSVGLGFAFMELAGLLINEFGF
;
A
#
# COMPACT_ATOMS: atom_id res chain seq x y z
N MET A 1 23.36 5.69 2.87
CA MET A 1 22.77 5.35 4.19
C MET A 1 21.49 6.15 4.40
N PRO A 2 20.29 5.56 4.38
CA PRO A 2 19.09 6.28 4.76
C PRO A 2 19.18 6.60 6.27
N THR A 3 19.29 7.88 6.60
CA THR A 3 19.28 8.39 7.97
C THR A 3 18.03 7.90 8.69
N LYS A 4 18.17 7.47 9.96
CA LYS A 4 17.05 6.96 10.80
C LYS A 4 15.78 7.81 10.70
N GLN A 5 15.94 9.12 10.51
CA GLN A 5 14.87 10.10 10.28
C GLN A 5 13.92 9.71 9.13
N LYS A 6 14.45 9.46 7.91
CA LYS A 6 13.62 9.17 6.72
C LYS A 6 12.78 7.90 6.86
N LYS A 7 13.29 6.90 7.60
CA LYS A 7 12.52 5.67 7.90
C LYS A 7 11.35 5.98 8.84
N ARG A 8 11.56 6.85 9.82
CA ARG A 8 10.55 7.27 10.79
C ARG A 8 9.45 8.09 10.12
N ASP A 9 9.82 9.02 9.25
CA ASP A 9 8.88 9.85 8.50
C ASP A 9 8.00 9.00 7.57
N PHE A 10 8.61 7.99 6.93
CA PHE A 10 7.88 7.01 6.13
C PHE A 10 6.87 6.21 6.96
N LEU A 11 7.26 5.71 8.14
CA LEU A 11 6.35 4.99 9.02
C LEU A 11 5.21 5.89 9.52
N ILE A 12 5.50 7.14 9.83
CA ILE A 12 4.47 8.13 10.23
C ILE A 12 3.47 8.35 9.08
N ALA A 13 3.95 8.47 7.84
CA ALA A 13 3.09 8.62 6.67
C ALA A 13 2.16 7.41 6.48
N ILE A 14 2.66 6.18 6.69
CA ILE A 14 1.84 4.96 6.62
C ILE A 14 0.76 4.97 7.70
N VAL A 15 1.14 5.26 8.95
CA VAL A 15 0.20 5.29 10.09
C VAL A 15 -0.86 6.37 9.88
N PHE A 16 -0.48 7.53 9.36
CA PHE A 16 -1.41 8.61 9.04
C PHE A 16 -2.39 8.21 7.94
N LEU A 17 -1.91 7.58 6.87
CA LEU A 17 -2.76 7.07 5.79
C LEU A 17 -3.74 6.01 6.31
N GLN A 18 -3.28 5.10 7.18
CA GLN A 18 -4.14 4.09 7.82
C GLN A 18 -5.25 4.74 8.66
N LEU A 19 -4.91 5.78 9.45
CA LEU A 19 -5.90 6.54 10.22
C LEU A 19 -6.95 7.20 9.33
N MET A 20 -6.55 7.75 8.18
CA MET A 20 -7.50 8.32 7.22
C MET A 20 -8.45 7.29 6.64
N VAL A 21 -7.95 6.10 6.27
CA VAL A 21 -8.79 4.99 5.82
C VAL A 21 -9.80 4.62 6.90
N TYR A 22 -9.35 4.42 8.15
CA TYR A 22 -10.26 4.12 9.26
C TYR A 22 -11.30 5.22 9.50
N PHE A 23 -10.92 6.49 9.39
CA PHE A 23 -11.84 7.61 9.50
C PHE A 23 -12.94 7.54 8.43
N THR A 24 -12.60 7.26 7.18
CA THR A 24 -13.61 7.15 6.11
C THR A 24 -14.55 5.96 6.26
N VAL A 25 -14.06 4.87 6.86
CA VAL A 25 -14.89 3.72 7.22
C VAL A 25 -15.82 4.08 8.37
N PHE A 26 -15.31 4.75 9.41
CA PHE A 26 -16.09 5.14 10.60
C PHE A 26 -17.21 6.13 10.28
N PHE A 27 -16.97 7.08 9.39
CA PHE A 27 -17.98 8.07 8.96
C PHE A 27 -18.85 7.58 7.79
N ASP A 28 -18.69 6.33 7.35
CA ASP A 28 -19.41 5.72 6.23
C ASP A 28 -19.48 6.65 5.00
N ILE A 29 -18.33 7.20 4.60
CA ILE A 29 -18.22 8.05 3.41
C ILE A 29 -17.86 7.14 2.22
N PRO A 30 -18.84 6.62 1.44
CA PRO A 30 -18.62 5.51 0.50
C PRO A 30 -17.58 5.85 -0.58
N ILE A 31 -17.64 7.06 -1.15
CA ILE A 31 -16.74 7.49 -2.23
C ILE A 31 -15.30 7.63 -1.70
N ALA A 32 -15.14 8.29 -0.56
CA ALA A 32 -13.82 8.52 0.04
C ALA A 32 -13.19 7.19 0.50
N ARG A 33 -13.99 6.31 1.11
CA ARG A 33 -13.58 4.96 1.52
C ARG A 33 -13.07 4.15 0.33
N GLN A 34 -13.78 4.18 -0.79
CA GLN A 34 -13.41 3.39 -1.96
C GLN A 34 -12.14 3.91 -2.63
N LEU A 35 -12.01 5.22 -2.80
CA LEU A 35 -10.80 5.81 -3.38
C LEU A 35 -9.60 5.60 -2.47
N LEU A 36 -9.69 5.96 -1.18
CA LEU A 36 -8.58 5.80 -0.25
C LEU A 36 -8.22 4.34 -0.01
N GLY A 37 -9.20 3.45 0.07
CA GLY A 37 -8.98 2.01 0.17
C GLY A 37 -8.25 1.47 -1.05
N PHE A 38 -8.68 1.84 -2.26
CA PHE A 38 -8.01 1.45 -3.49
C PHE A 38 -6.55 1.95 -3.52
N PHE A 39 -6.32 3.25 -3.28
CA PHE A 39 -4.96 3.78 -3.24
C PHE A 39 -4.10 3.12 -2.16
N TYR A 40 -4.67 2.86 -0.98
CA TYR A 40 -3.98 2.18 0.11
C TYR A 40 -3.56 0.76 -0.31
N PHE A 41 -4.49 -0.07 -0.77
CA PHE A 41 -4.21 -1.46 -1.13
C PHE A 41 -3.42 -1.63 -2.44
N THR A 42 -3.45 -0.66 -3.36
CA THR A 42 -2.67 -0.75 -4.60
C THR A 42 -1.25 -0.21 -4.45
N PHE A 43 -1.04 0.87 -3.69
CA PHE A 43 0.29 1.49 -3.63
C PHE A 43 1.09 1.05 -2.40
N LEU A 44 0.45 0.93 -1.24
CA LEU A 44 1.18 0.65 -0.02
C LEU A 44 1.83 -0.74 0.00
N PRO A 45 1.11 -1.86 -0.23
CA PRO A 45 1.74 -3.18 -0.22
C PRO A 45 2.77 -3.31 -1.34
N GLY A 46 2.52 -2.74 -2.52
CA GLY A 46 3.50 -2.74 -3.60
C GLY A 46 4.79 -2.02 -3.27
N PHE A 47 4.71 -0.85 -2.62
CA PHE A 47 5.89 -0.10 -2.17
C PHE A 47 6.63 -0.82 -1.04
N VAL A 48 5.89 -1.44 -0.11
CA VAL A 48 6.47 -2.26 0.96
C VAL A 48 7.21 -3.47 0.37
N ILE A 49 6.60 -4.17 -0.60
CA ILE A 49 7.18 -5.32 -1.30
C ILE A 49 8.44 -4.89 -2.07
N LEU A 50 8.40 -3.80 -2.84
CA LEU A 50 9.58 -3.26 -3.53
C LEU A 50 10.76 -3.04 -2.59
N LYS A 51 10.48 -2.42 -1.44
CA LYS A 51 11.50 -2.13 -0.42
C LYS A 51 12.00 -3.39 0.29
N LEU A 52 11.16 -4.41 0.45
CA LEU A 52 11.56 -5.73 0.97
C LEU A 52 12.46 -6.47 -0.02
N LEU A 53 12.16 -6.39 -1.32
CA LEU A 53 12.99 -6.95 -2.39
C LEU A 53 14.27 -6.13 -2.63
N LYS A 54 14.46 -4.99 -1.94
CA LYS A 54 15.58 -4.06 -2.11
C LYS A 54 15.77 -3.62 -3.55
N LEU A 55 14.65 -3.43 -4.25
CA LEU A 55 14.60 -2.96 -5.63
C LEU A 55 14.73 -1.43 -5.67
N ASP A 56 15.84 -0.95 -5.10
CA ASP A 56 16.10 0.46 -4.81
C ASP A 56 16.78 1.19 -5.98
N GLU A 57 17.18 0.45 -7.03
CA GLU A 57 17.95 0.98 -8.18
C GLU A 57 17.09 1.43 -9.37
N PHE A 58 15.76 1.39 -9.24
CA PHE A 58 14.86 1.76 -10.31
C PHE A 58 14.66 3.28 -10.42
N GLY A 59 14.40 3.74 -11.65
CA GLY A 59 13.96 5.11 -11.90
C GLY A 59 12.60 5.39 -11.26
N TRP A 60 12.21 6.67 -11.23
CA TRP A 60 10.93 7.11 -10.66
C TRP A 60 9.73 6.40 -11.32
N ALA A 61 9.74 6.31 -12.65
CA ALA A 61 8.64 5.74 -13.40
C ALA A 61 8.50 4.23 -13.16
N GLU A 62 9.62 3.50 -13.16
CA GLU A 62 9.68 2.08 -12.89
C GLU A 62 9.26 1.77 -11.46
N THR A 63 9.70 2.57 -10.48
CA THR A 63 9.29 2.41 -9.08
C THR A 63 7.79 2.52 -8.93
N VAL A 64 7.16 3.52 -9.57
CA VAL A 64 5.70 3.69 -9.54
C VAL A 64 5.01 2.52 -10.25
N LEU A 65 5.49 2.15 -11.44
CA LEU A 65 4.90 1.06 -12.23
C LEU A 65 4.95 -0.27 -11.49
N PHE A 66 6.12 -0.63 -10.93
CA PHE A 66 6.27 -1.85 -10.15
C PHE A 66 5.48 -1.81 -8.85
N SER A 67 5.40 -0.65 -8.18
CA SER A 67 4.60 -0.50 -6.96
C SER A 67 3.13 -0.78 -7.25
N VAL A 68 2.58 -0.20 -8.31
CA VAL A 68 1.19 -0.45 -8.72
C VAL A 68 0.98 -1.92 -9.09
N GLY A 69 1.86 -2.48 -9.93
CA GLY A 69 1.76 -3.87 -10.36
C GLY A 69 1.86 -4.87 -9.21
N LEU A 70 2.79 -4.67 -8.28
CA LEU A 70 2.96 -5.53 -7.10
C LEU A 70 1.81 -5.40 -6.11
N GLY A 71 1.24 -4.21 -5.94
CA GLY A 71 0.05 -4.06 -5.11
C GLY A 71 -1.19 -4.71 -5.71
N PHE A 72 -1.37 -4.61 -7.03
CA PHE A 72 -2.41 -5.38 -7.74
C PHE A 72 -2.19 -6.88 -7.59
N ALA A 73 -0.98 -7.38 -7.82
CA ALA A 73 -0.67 -8.80 -7.65
C ALA A 73 -0.92 -9.27 -6.21
N PHE A 74 -0.58 -8.46 -5.21
CA PHE A 74 -0.87 -8.74 -3.81
C PHE A 74 -2.38 -8.83 -3.54
N MET A 75 -3.17 -7.90 -4.10
CA MET A 75 -4.62 -7.88 -3.98
C MET A 75 -5.26 -9.14 -4.59
N GLU A 76 -4.83 -9.53 -5.80
CA GLU A 76 -5.32 -10.74 -6.48
C GLU A 76 -4.93 -12.02 -5.73
N LEU A 77 -3.71 -12.10 -5.20
CA LEU A 77 -3.28 -13.22 -4.36
C LEU A 77 -4.10 -13.29 -3.06
N ALA A 78 -4.34 -12.14 -2.41
CA ALA A 78 -5.19 -12.10 -1.23
C ALA A 78 -6.64 -12.53 -1.55
N GLY A 79 -7.18 -12.07 -2.67
CA GLY A 79 -8.49 -12.47 -3.17
C GLY A 79 -8.58 -13.97 -3.45
N LEU A 80 -7.56 -14.54 -4.12
CA LEU A 80 -7.45 -15.98 -4.36
C LEU A 80 -7.40 -16.77 -3.05
N LEU A 81 -6.59 -16.32 -2.08
CA LEU A 81 -6.49 -16.96 -0.77
C LEU A 81 -7.81 -16.91 0.00
N ILE A 82 -8.50 -15.77 0.00
CA ILE A 82 -9.82 -15.66 0.64
C ILE A 82 -10.82 -16.60 -0.03
N ASN A 83 -10.80 -16.66 -1.37
CA ASN A 83 -11.71 -17.51 -2.14
C ASN A 83 -11.47 -19.01 -1.88
N GLU A 84 -10.22 -19.43 -1.74
CA GLU A 84 -9.86 -20.84 -1.53
C GLU A 84 -10.01 -21.28 -0.06
N PHE A 85 -9.59 -20.44 0.90
CA PHE A 85 -9.57 -20.78 2.32
C PHE A 85 -10.83 -20.37 3.08
N GLY A 86 -11.72 -19.58 2.47
CA GLY A 86 -13.10 -19.39 2.91
C GLY A 86 -13.29 -19.00 4.37
N PHE A 87 -12.79 -17.81 4.76
CA PHE A 87 -13.34 -17.08 5.91
C PHE A 87 -14.47 -16.16 5.47
#